data_AF-A0AAD5KDD2-F1
#
_entry.id   AF-A0AAD5KDD2-F1
#
_cell.length_a   1.000
_cell.length_b   1.000
_cell.length_c   1.000
_cell.angle_alpha   90.00
_cell.angle_beta   90.00
_cell.angle_gamma   90.00
#
_symmetry.space_group_name_H-M   'P 1'
#
loop_
_entity.id
_entity.type
_entity.pdbx_description
1 polymer ?
#
loop_
_entity_poly.entity_id
_entity_poly.type
_entity_poly.pdbx_seq_one_letter_code
_entity_poly.pdbx_strand_id
1 'polypeptide(L)'
;MGLNGVYITLELAEGLCAKRIDSMIADVASKDIFSKLDEVDLKLRMKAKTHGHCTIKYMPAQSSVNDIRAYCKELEVKTGRKIDFLCVDYLDLIMPSGVKVSAENVFIKDKFVSEELRNLSKELNVLFVTASQLGRSAQDEIEFDHSHIAGGLSKIMTADNVFAIYTSRSMRERGKYQLQLLKTRNSGGVGSKIDLDYNPETLRIFDSSDGGEQPQRQSAPQPSGNDIMSRIKTASKIVEPEELSPLQKIKVDVKGSQLKALLGELKGN
;
A
#
# COMPACT_ATOMS: atom_id res chain seq x y z
N MET A 1 8.11 24.62 -16.84
CA MET A 1 7.82 24.79 -15.41
C MET A 1 6.97 23.61 -14.98
N GLY A 2 7.28 23.00 -13.84
CA GLY A 2 6.49 21.87 -13.32
C GLY A 2 5.30 22.35 -12.50
N LEU A 3 4.37 21.42 -12.20
CA LEU A 3 3.16 21.71 -11.42
C LEU A 3 3.47 21.80 -9.93
N ASN A 4 2.89 22.78 -9.25
CA ASN A 4 2.95 22.92 -7.81
C ASN A 4 1.72 22.27 -7.18
N GLY A 5 1.89 21.56 -6.07
CA GLY A 5 0.74 21.01 -5.40
C GLY A 5 0.92 20.79 -3.91
N VAL A 6 -0.19 20.47 -3.29
CA VAL A 6 -0.31 20.32 -1.85
C VAL A 6 -0.82 18.92 -1.55
N TYR A 7 -0.13 18.21 -0.67
CA TYR A 7 -0.55 16.93 -0.10
C TYR A 7 -0.94 17.15 1.36
N ILE A 8 -2.23 17.15 1.65
CA ILE A 8 -2.76 17.25 3.00
C ILE A 8 -2.98 15.85 3.54
N THR A 9 -2.38 15.55 4.68
CA THR A 9 -2.62 14.29 5.41
C THR A 9 -3.30 14.58 6.74
N LEU A 10 -4.32 13.79 7.05
CA LEU A 10 -5.06 13.85 8.30
C LEU A 10 -4.77 12.64 9.21
N GLU A 11 -4.10 11.62 8.67
CA GLU A 11 -3.83 10.36 9.35
C GLU A 11 -2.34 10.18 9.69
N LEU A 12 -1.45 10.51 8.75
CA LEU A 12 -0.03 10.22 8.87
C LEU A 12 0.79 11.48 9.18
N ALA A 13 1.91 11.32 9.86
CA ALA A 13 2.84 12.41 10.10
C ALA A 13 3.52 12.88 8.79
N GLU A 14 3.76 14.19 8.66
CA GLU A 14 4.40 14.80 7.47
C GLU A 14 5.69 14.09 7.07
N GLY A 15 6.57 13.82 8.04
CA GLY A 15 7.84 13.15 7.80
C GLY A 15 7.69 11.72 7.27
N LEU A 16 6.63 11.00 7.64
CA LEU A 16 6.38 9.66 7.10
C LEU A 16 5.88 9.72 5.66
N CYS A 17 5.01 10.67 5.33
CA CYS A 17 4.56 10.91 3.96
C CYS A 17 5.73 11.33 3.06
N ALA A 18 6.57 12.27 3.53
CA ALA A 18 7.78 12.70 2.84
C ALA A 18 8.71 11.52 2.57
N LYS A 19 9.01 10.71 3.60
CA LYS A 19 9.84 9.51 3.48
C LYS A 19 9.35 8.56 2.38
N ARG A 20 8.04 8.33 2.29
CA ARG A 20 7.44 7.46 1.25
C ARG A 20 7.58 8.06 -0.14
N ILE A 21 7.29 9.35 -0.29
CA ILE A 21 7.42 10.07 -1.57
C ILE A 21 8.88 10.09 -2.03
N ASP A 22 9.82 10.39 -1.13
CA ASP A 22 11.25 10.42 -1.41
C ASP A 22 11.77 9.04 -1.84
N SER A 23 11.32 7.97 -1.16
CA SER A 23 11.61 6.58 -1.53
C SER A 23 11.15 6.25 -2.96
N MET A 24 9.95 6.71 -3.36
CA MET A 24 9.41 6.51 -4.71
C MET A 24 10.16 7.32 -5.78
N ILE A 25 10.55 8.56 -5.47
CA ILE A 25 11.23 9.46 -6.43
C ILE A 25 12.70 9.06 -6.61
N ALA A 26 13.39 8.72 -5.52
CA ALA A 26 14.80 8.34 -5.55
C ALA A 26 15.03 6.88 -5.97
N ASP A 27 13.96 6.08 -6.03
CA ASP A 27 13.98 4.64 -6.27
C ASP A 27 14.92 3.92 -5.28
N VAL A 28 14.74 4.25 -4.00
CA VAL A 28 15.50 3.68 -2.88
C VAL A 28 14.52 3.03 -1.92
N ALA A 29 14.82 1.82 -1.46
CA ALA A 29 13.96 1.10 -0.52
C ALA A 29 13.70 1.94 0.74
N SER A 30 12.44 1.98 1.20
CA SER A 30 12.01 2.79 2.36
C SER A 30 12.75 2.45 3.66
N LYS A 31 13.29 1.23 3.78
CA LYS A 31 14.14 0.79 4.90
C LYS A 31 15.54 1.41 4.86
N ASP A 32 16.06 1.70 3.68
CA ASP A 32 17.46 2.12 3.48
C ASP A 32 17.61 3.64 3.36
N ILE A 33 16.50 4.38 3.31
CA ILE A 33 16.49 5.83 3.05
C ILE A 33 17.40 6.61 4.01
N PHE A 34 17.44 6.23 5.29
CA PHE A 34 18.26 6.89 6.30
C PHE A 34 19.75 6.50 6.20
N SER A 35 20.05 5.31 5.69
CA SER A 35 21.42 4.88 5.44
C SER A 35 22.01 5.45 4.14
N LYS A 36 21.15 5.92 3.23
CA LYS A 36 21.52 6.44 1.89
C LYS A 36 21.10 7.89 1.70
N LEU A 37 21.10 8.70 2.77
CA LEU A 37 20.59 10.07 2.74
C LEU A 37 21.25 10.94 1.67
N ASP A 38 22.57 10.86 1.51
CA ASP A 38 23.30 11.67 0.52
C ASP A 38 22.90 11.32 -0.91
N GLU A 39 22.69 10.03 -1.20
CA GLU A 39 22.22 9.57 -2.50
C GLU A 39 20.80 10.06 -2.79
N VAL A 40 19.92 9.97 -1.79
CA VAL A 40 18.53 10.42 -1.88
C VAL A 40 18.47 11.94 -2.09
N ASP A 41 19.21 12.72 -1.29
CA ASP A 41 19.27 14.18 -1.43
C ASP A 41 19.77 14.60 -2.82
N LEU A 42 20.85 13.97 -3.31
CA LEU A 42 21.37 14.25 -4.65
C LEU A 42 20.33 13.98 -5.74
N LYS A 43 19.65 12.82 -5.69
CA LYS A 43 18.60 12.47 -6.67
C LYS A 43 17.41 13.44 -6.61
N LEU A 44 16.96 13.81 -5.41
CA LEU A 44 15.87 14.77 -5.21
C LEU A 44 16.23 16.15 -5.76
N ARG A 45 17.43 16.67 -5.49
CA ARG A 45 17.90 17.95 -6.04
C ARG A 45 17.97 17.95 -7.56
N MET A 46 18.41 16.84 -8.15
CA MET A 46 18.46 16.69 -9.60
C MET A 46 17.06 16.72 -10.21
N LYS A 47 16.08 16.03 -9.61
CA LYS A 47 14.67 16.07 -10.04
C LYS A 47 14.04 17.45 -9.82
N ALA A 48 14.36 18.13 -8.72
CA ALA A 48 13.81 19.45 -8.40
C ALA A 48 14.11 20.52 -9.47
N LYS A 49 15.17 20.35 -10.27
CA LYS A 49 15.50 21.29 -11.37
C LYS A 49 14.50 21.28 -12.51
N THR A 50 13.78 20.16 -12.71
CA THR A 50 12.86 19.98 -13.84
C THR A 50 11.39 19.84 -13.43
N HIS A 51 11.11 19.76 -12.13
CA HIS A 51 9.77 19.55 -11.58
C HIS A 51 9.29 20.76 -10.76
N GLY A 52 8.01 20.78 -10.42
CA GLY A 52 7.43 21.80 -9.54
C GLY A 52 7.57 21.43 -8.07
N HIS A 53 6.88 22.17 -7.20
CA HIS A 53 6.97 21.99 -5.75
C HIS A 53 5.79 21.21 -5.19
N CYS A 54 6.06 20.21 -4.34
CA CYS A 54 5.04 19.54 -3.55
C CYS A 54 5.20 19.92 -2.07
N THR A 55 4.15 20.48 -1.48
CA THR A 55 4.12 20.81 -0.05
C THR A 55 3.26 19.78 0.67
N ILE A 56 3.83 19.10 1.67
CA ILE A 56 3.10 18.14 2.50
C ILE A 56 2.69 18.86 3.78
N LYS A 57 1.42 18.75 4.16
CA LYS A 57 0.87 19.38 5.36
C LYS A 57 0.05 18.39 6.18
N TYR A 58 0.39 18.23 7.45
CA TYR A 58 -0.49 17.56 8.40
C TYR A 58 -1.56 18.51 8.91
N MET A 59 -2.79 18.01 8.94
CA MET A 59 -3.93 18.65 9.58
C MET A 59 -4.56 17.67 10.57
N PRO A 60 -5.01 18.10 11.75
CA PRO A 60 -5.69 17.21 12.68
C PRO A 60 -6.92 16.55 12.05
N ALA A 61 -7.23 15.33 12.46
CA ALA A 61 -8.51 14.72 12.14
C ALA A 61 -9.65 15.66 12.59
N GLN A 62 -10.76 15.64 11.85
CA GLN A 62 -11.90 16.55 12.02
C GLN A 62 -11.67 18.00 11.57
N SER A 63 -10.54 18.30 10.92
CA SER A 63 -10.38 19.56 10.18
C SER A 63 -11.49 19.72 9.13
N SER A 64 -11.86 20.96 8.86
CA SER A 64 -12.92 21.30 7.91
C SER A 64 -12.38 21.64 6.52
N VAL A 65 -13.27 21.65 5.53
CA VAL A 65 -12.92 22.14 4.18
C VAL A 65 -12.53 23.62 4.21
N ASN A 66 -13.08 24.40 5.15
CA ASN A 66 -12.66 25.79 5.38
C ASN A 66 -11.20 25.90 5.83
N ASP A 67 -10.72 25.00 6.69
CA ASP A 67 -9.33 24.99 7.15
C ASP A 67 -8.37 24.68 5.99
N ILE A 68 -8.75 23.71 5.14
CA ILE A 68 -8.01 23.39 3.91
C ILE A 68 -7.96 24.60 2.98
N ARG A 69 -9.10 25.27 2.76
CA ARG A 69 -9.18 26.48 1.93
C ARG A 69 -8.26 27.58 2.45
N ALA A 70 -8.33 27.86 3.75
CA ALA A 70 -7.53 28.90 4.39
C ALA A 70 -6.03 28.63 4.22
N TYR A 71 -5.61 27.40 4.47
CA TYR A 71 -4.22 26.98 4.29
C TYR A 71 -3.74 27.13 2.84
N CYS A 72 -4.54 26.69 1.86
CA CYS A 72 -4.18 26.81 0.45
C CYS A 72 -3.96 28.27 0.05
N LYS A 73 -4.88 29.17 0.43
CA LYS A 73 -4.76 30.61 0.14
C LYS A 73 -3.55 31.23 0.83
N GLU A 74 -3.31 30.89 2.10
CA GLU A 74 -2.15 31.36 2.84
C GLU A 74 -0.84 30.90 2.18
N LEU A 75 -0.78 29.65 1.72
CA LEU A 75 0.39 29.09 1.04
C LEU A 75 0.67 29.81 -0.28
N GLU A 76 -0.35 30.06 -1.10
CA GLU A 76 -0.19 30.80 -2.35
C GLU A 76 0.34 32.21 -2.10
N VAL A 77 -0.20 32.92 -1.10
CA VAL A 77 0.24 34.27 -0.71
C VAL A 77 1.68 34.27 -0.22
N LYS A 78 2.05 33.31 0.65
CA LYS A 78 3.39 33.23 1.23
C LYS A 78 4.46 32.86 0.21
N THR A 79 4.14 31.95 -0.70
CA THR A 79 5.12 31.41 -1.65
C THR A 79 5.13 32.16 -2.98
N GLY A 80 4.08 32.93 -3.27
CA GLY A 80 3.87 33.55 -4.58
C GLY A 80 3.62 32.54 -5.69
N ARG A 81 3.29 31.28 -5.35
CA ARG A 81 3.10 30.18 -6.31
C ARG A 81 1.66 29.75 -6.30
N LYS A 82 1.07 29.64 -7.49
CA LYS A 82 -0.26 29.08 -7.67
C LYS A 82 -0.23 27.56 -7.47
N ILE A 83 -1.23 27.03 -6.78
CA ILE A 83 -1.44 25.60 -6.61
C ILE A 83 -2.11 25.06 -7.89
N ASP A 84 -1.57 23.98 -8.45
CA ASP A 84 -2.10 23.30 -9.63
C ASP A 84 -2.85 22.01 -9.27
N PHE A 85 -2.44 21.33 -8.18
CA PHE A 85 -3.11 20.15 -7.67
C PHE A 85 -3.19 20.11 -6.14
N LEU A 86 -4.25 19.48 -5.63
CA LEU A 86 -4.49 19.28 -4.21
C LEU A 86 -4.85 17.80 -3.96
N CYS A 87 -4.04 17.14 -3.16
CA CYS A 87 -4.28 15.77 -2.69
C CYS A 87 -4.67 15.83 -1.21
N VAL A 88 -5.76 15.16 -0.83
CA VAL A 88 -6.20 15.08 0.58
C VAL A 88 -6.37 13.63 1.00
N ASP A 89 -5.60 13.24 1.99
CA ASP A 89 -5.49 11.89 2.56
C ASP A 89 -6.00 11.91 4.01
N TYR A 90 -7.27 11.63 4.26
CA TYR A 90 -8.31 11.19 3.33
C TYR A 90 -9.68 11.78 3.71
N LEU A 91 -10.65 11.79 2.79
CA LEU A 91 -11.88 12.60 2.97
C LEU A 91 -12.71 12.19 4.19
N ASP A 92 -12.63 10.93 4.62
CA ASP A 92 -13.49 10.40 5.69
C ASP A 92 -13.19 11.04 7.05
N LEU A 93 -11.99 11.61 7.21
CA LEU A 93 -11.55 12.31 8.43
C LEU A 93 -11.90 13.80 8.43
N ILE A 94 -12.46 14.33 7.35
CA ILE A 94 -12.84 15.73 7.23
C ILE A 94 -14.25 15.95 7.80
N MET A 95 -14.49 17.11 8.39
CA MET A 95 -15.82 17.55 8.83
C MET A 95 -16.41 18.60 7.89
N PRO A 96 -17.73 18.58 7.64
CA PRO A 96 -18.38 19.60 6.84
C PRO A 96 -18.33 20.96 7.52
N SER A 97 -18.28 22.02 6.72
CA SER A 97 -18.15 23.39 7.20
C SER A 97 -19.53 23.93 7.60
N GLY A 98 -19.67 24.38 8.84
CA GLY A 98 -20.88 25.08 9.29
C GLY A 98 -22.12 24.21 9.54
N VAL A 99 -22.06 22.89 9.29
CA VAL A 99 -23.13 21.95 9.64
C VAL A 99 -22.62 20.95 10.68
N LYS A 100 -23.25 20.94 11.86
CA LYS A 100 -22.98 19.89 12.85
C LYS A 100 -23.74 18.64 12.45
N VAL A 101 -23.02 17.66 11.89
CA VAL A 101 -23.54 16.33 11.62
C VAL A 101 -23.09 15.39 12.75
N SER A 102 -24.01 14.60 13.29
CA SER A 102 -23.63 13.54 14.23
C SER A 102 -22.67 12.57 13.56
N ALA A 103 -21.65 12.11 14.29
CA ALA A 103 -20.70 11.11 13.80
C ALA A 103 -21.40 9.80 13.37
N GLU A 104 -22.59 9.53 13.90
CA GLU A 104 -23.43 8.38 13.54
C GLU A 104 -24.03 8.49 12.14
N ASN A 105 -24.20 9.71 11.61
CA ASN A 105 -24.78 9.96 10.31
C ASN A 105 -23.71 10.15 9.23
N VAL A 106 -22.90 9.11 9.05
CA VAL A 106 -21.75 9.09 8.13
C VAL A 106 -22.16 9.44 6.70
N PHE A 107 -23.32 8.96 6.24
CA PHE A 107 -23.80 9.23 4.88
C PHE A 107 -24.00 10.72 4.60
N ILE A 108 -24.68 11.44 5.50
CA ILE A 108 -24.92 12.88 5.35
C ILE A 108 -23.63 13.67 5.49
N LYS A 109 -22.78 13.29 6.45
CA LYS A 109 -21.45 13.91 6.65
C LYS A 109 -20.64 13.84 5.35
N ASP A 110 -20.51 12.64 4.80
CA ASP A 110 -19.70 12.39 3.62
C ASP A 110 -20.26 13.05 2.37
N LYS A 111 -21.58 13.16 2.25
CA LYS A 111 -22.23 13.93 1.18
C LYS A 111 -21.80 15.40 1.22
N PHE A 112 -21.95 16.07 2.37
CA PHE A 112 -21.60 17.48 2.49
C PHE A 112 -20.10 17.72 2.28
N VAL A 113 -19.24 16.89 2.87
CA VAL A 113 -17.78 16.97 2.67
C VAL A 113 -17.43 16.82 1.19
N SER A 114 -18.01 15.84 0.50
CA SER A 114 -17.74 15.63 -0.93
C SER A 114 -18.17 16.83 -1.79
N GLU A 115 -19.34 17.42 -1.50
CA GLU A 115 -19.85 18.59 -2.21
C GLU A 115 -18.98 19.84 -1.95
N GLU A 116 -18.57 20.06 -0.70
CA GLU A 116 -17.69 21.16 -0.32
C GLU A 116 -16.29 21.03 -0.95
N LEU A 117 -15.71 19.84 -0.96
CA LEU A 117 -14.41 19.59 -1.61
C LEU A 117 -14.48 19.81 -3.12
N ARG A 118 -15.56 19.39 -3.78
CA ARG A 118 -15.80 19.68 -5.20
C ARG A 118 -15.93 21.19 -5.47
N ASN A 119 -16.58 21.92 -4.57
CA ASN A 119 -16.69 23.37 -4.69
C ASN A 119 -15.33 24.04 -4.50
N LEU A 120 -14.54 23.58 -3.54
CA LEU A 120 -13.18 24.05 -3.30
C LEU A 120 -12.28 23.81 -4.52
N SER A 121 -12.33 22.62 -5.12
CA SER A 121 -11.51 22.31 -6.29
C SER A 121 -11.84 23.20 -7.49
N LYS A 122 -13.12 23.55 -7.67
CA LYS A 122 -13.57 24.51 -8.68
C LYS A 122 -13.17 25.94 -8.34
N GLU A 123 -13.26 26.35 -7.08
CA GLU A 123 -12.85 27.68 -6.60
C GLU A 123 -11.35 27.92 -6.87
N LEU A 124 -10.52 26.95 -6.51
CA LEU A 124 -9.06 27.04 -6.71
C LEU A 124 -8.64 26.73 -8.15
N ASN A 125 -9.53 26.12 -8.95
CA ASN A 125 -9.25 25.62 -10.30
C ASN A 125 -8.04 24.66 -10.32
N VAL A 126 -8.10 23.61 -9.50
CA VAL A 126 -7.02 22.63 -9.31
C VAL A 126 -7.48 21.20 -9.64
N LEU A 127 -6.51 20.35 -10.00
CA LEU A 127 -6.74 18.91 -9.96
C LEU A 127 -6.86 18.46 -8.51
N PHE A 128 -8.03 17.98 -8.11
CA PHE A 128 -8.27 17.48 -6.76
C PHE A 128 -8.32 15.96 -6.71
N VAL A 129 -7.60 15.38 -5.76
CA VAL A 129 -7.57 13.93 -5.51
C VAL A 129 -7.78 13.69 -4.03
N THR A 130 -8.62 12.71 -3.69
CA THR A 130 -8.76 12.24 -2.31
C THR A 130 -8.93 10.74 -2.28
N ALA A 131 -8.56 10.12 -1.16
CA ALA A 131 -8.81 8.71 -0.89
C ALA A 131 -10.07 8.55 -0.02
N SER A 132 -10.72 7.38 -0.11
CA SER A 132 -11.82 6.95 0.76
C SER A 132 -11.58 5.49 1.11
N GLN A 133 -11.95 5.09 2.33
CA GLN A 133 -11.91 3.68 2.70
C GLN A 133 -13.13 2.92 2.17
N LEU A 134 -12.95 1.63 1.92
CA LEU A 134 -14.04 0.70 1.62
C LEU A 134 -14.70 0.22 2.91
N GLY A 135 -15.98 -0.15 2.83
CA GLY A 135 -16.72 -0.71 3.95
C GLY A 135 -16.12 -2.04 4.42
N ARG A 136 -16.33 -2.39 5.70
CA ARG A 136 -15.77 -3.63 6.29
C ARG A 136 -16.19 -4.91 5.58
N SER A 137 -17.36 -4.93 4.94
CA SER A 137 -17.88 -6.07 4.18
C SER A 137 -17.19 -6.30 2.83
N ALA A 138 -16.46 -5.30 2.32
CA ALA A 138 -15.84 -5.35 1.00
C ALA A 138 -14.42 -5.94 1.02
N GLN A 139 -13.89 -6.33 2.18
CA GLN A 139 -12.49 -6.73 2.33
C GLN A 139 -12.12 -8.03 1.61
N ASP A 140 -13.12 -8.89 1.33
CA ASP A 140 -12.92 -10.20 0.70
C ASP A 140 -13.51 -10.31 -0.71
N GLU A 141 -14.06 -9.22 -1.26
CA GLU A 141 -14.67 -9.25 -2.59
C GLU A 141 -13.65 -9.07 -3.72
N ILE A 142 -13.81 -9.86 -4.78
CA ILE A 142 -12.93 -9.89 -5.95
C ILE A 142 -13.30 -8.80 -6.96
N GLU A 143 -14.55 -8.30 -6.90
CA GLU A 143 -15.03 -7.21 -7.74
C GLU A 143 -15.75 -6.17 -6.89
N PHE A 144 -15.35 -4.90 -7.03
CA PHE A 144 -16.00 -3.83 -6.28
C PHE A 144 -17.19 -3.28 -7.06
N ASP A 145 -18.35 -3.30 -6.43
CA ASP A 145 -19.49 -2.51 -6.83
C ASP A 145 -19.60 -1.24 -5.96
N HIS A 146 -20.40 -0.28 -6.41
CA HIS A 146 -20.60 1.02 -5.80
C HIS A 146 -21.19 0.92 -4.38
N SER A 147 -21.80 -0.21 -4.04
CA SER A 147 -22.31 -0.56 -2.70
C SER A 147 -21.21 -0.75 -1.66
N HIS A 148 -19.96 -0.97 -2.06
CA HIS A 148 -18.84 -1.32 -1.17
C HIS A 148 -18.09 -0.12 -0.58
N ILE A 149 -18.44 1.10 -0.97
CA ILE A 149 -17.79 2.31 -0.46
C ILE A 149 -18.37 2.71 0.90
N ALA A 150 -17.49 2.91 1.90
CA ALA A 150 -17.92 3.39 3.22
C ALA A 150 -18.56 4.77 3.10
N GLY A 151 -19.70 5.00 3.75
CA GLY A 151 -20.45 6.26 3.62
C GLY A 151 -21.38 6.35 2.40
N GLY A 152 -21.37 5.34 1.51
CA GLY A 152 -22.36 5.14 0.46
C GLY A 152 -22.14 5.89 -0.85
N LEU A 153 -23.17 5.87 -1.71
CA LEU A 153 -23.16 6.42 -3.08
C LEU A 153 -22.91 7.93 -3.16
N SER A 154 -23.05 8.67 -2.06
CA SER A 154 -22.93 10.13 -2.03
C SER A 154 -21.57 10.61 -2.54
N LYS A 155 -20.48 9.96 -2.13
CA LYS A 155 -19.12 10.24 -2.60
C LYS A 155 -18.97 10.01 -4.10
N ILE A 156 -19.47 8.86 -4.57
CA ILE A 156 -19.38 8.44 -5.96
C ILE A 156 -20.13 9.40 -6.86
N MET A 157 -21.34 9.80 -6.49
CA MET A 157 -22.17 10.70 -7.31
C MET A 157 -21.54 12.09 -7.48
N THR A 158 -20.88 12.59 -6.44
CA THR A 158 -20.22 13.90 -6.46
C THR A 158 -18.89 13.90 -7.20
N ALA A 159 -18.14 12.79 -7.17
CA ALA A 159 -16.87 12.66 -7.88
C ALA A 159 -17.04 12.66 -9.41
N ASP A 160 -16.01 13.15 -10.13
CA ASP A 160 -15.94 13.07 -11.59
C ASP A 160 -15.42 11.71 -12.06
N ASN A 161 -14.39 11.20 -11.38
CA ASN A 161 -13.84 9.87 -11.60
C ASN A 161 -13.64 9.16 -10.27
N VAL A 162 -13.90 7.85 -10.24
CA VAL A 162 -13.70 6.99 -9.08
C VAL A 162 -12.99 5.73 -9.55
N PHE A 163 -11.89 5.40 -8.88
CA PHE A 163 -11.09 4.22 -9.15
C PHE A 163 -10.98 3.41 -7.86
N ALA A 164 -11.17 2.10 -7.95
CA ALA A 164 -10.85 1.18 -6.87
C ALA A 164 -9.45 0.61 -7.09
N ILE A 165 -8.65 0.59 -6.03
CA ILE A 165 -7.33 -0.06 -6.03
C ILE A 165 -7.51 -1.44 -5.42
N TYR A 166 -7.24 -2.47 -6.19
CA TYR A 166 -7.40 -3.86 -5.80
C TYR A 166 -6.06 -4.60 -5.82
N THR A 167 -5.81 -5.42 -4.80
CA THR A 167 -4.72 -6.39 -4.79
C THR A 167 -5.14 -7.61 -3.96
N SER A 168 -5.12 -8.79 -4.56
CA SER A 168 -5.31 -10.06 -3.85
C SER A 168 -3.99 -10.53 -3.25
N ARG A 169 -4.01 -11.52 -2.35
CA ARG A 169 -2.75 -12.11 -1.82
C ARG A 169 -1.82 -12.61 -2.92
N SER A 170 -2.37 -13.33 -3.91
CA SER A 170 -1.61 -13.87 -5.05
C SER A 170 -1.13 -12.78 -6.02
N MET A 171 -1.82 -11.64 -6.11
CA MET A 171 -1.33 -10.48 -6.88
C MET A 171 -0.23 -9.75 -6.12
N ARG A 172 -0.40 -9.54 -4.82
CA ARG A 172 0.61 -8.90 -3.97
C ARG A 172 1.92 -9.67 -3.94
N GLU A 173 1.87 -11.00 -3.90
CA GLU A 173 3.07 -11.86 -3.99
C GLU A 173 3.83 -11.67 -5.31
N ARG A 174 3.08 -11.47 -6.40
CA ARG A 174 3.62 -11.19 -7.74
C ARG A 174 3.94 -9.70 -7.96
N GLY A 175 3.73 -8.84 -6.98
CA GLY A 175 3.92 -7.39 -7.11
C GLY A 175 2.94 -6.75 -8.10
N LYS A 176 1.71 -7.25 -8.19
CA LYS A 176 0.67 -6.72 -9.09
C LYS A 176 -0.44 -6.03 -8.33
N TYR A 177 -0.85 -4.88 -8.85
CA TYR A 177 -2.00 -4.09 -8.38
C TYR A 177 -2.93 -3.88 -9.57
N GLN A 178 -4.23 -3.80 -9.31
CA GLN A 178 -5.22 -3.55 -10.34
C GLN A 178 -6.02 -2.29 -10.00
N LEU A 179 -6.19 -1.41 -10.98
CA LEU A 179 -7.12 -0.29 -10.91
C LEU A 179 -8.39 -0.66 -11.65
N GLN A 180 -9.52 -0.63 -10.94
CA GLN A 180 -10.84 -0.79 -11.53
C GLN A 180 -11.54 0.57 -11.62
N LEU A 181 -12.00 0.94 -12.81
CA LEU A 181 -12.74 2.17 -13.04
C LEU A 181 -14.19 1.97 -12.57
N LEU A 182 -14.53 2.52 -11.40
CA LEU A 182 -15.90 2.45 -10.88
C LEU A 182 -16.78 3.51 -11.52
N LYS A 183 -16.26 4.71 -11.75
CA LYS A 183 -17.01 5.80 -12.39
C LYS A 183 -16.09 6.67 -13.22
N THR A 184 -16.57 7.05 -14.40
CA THR A 184 -15.95 8.10 -15.22
C THR A 184 -17.02 9.01 -15.80
N ARG A 185 -16.91 10.32 -15.60
CA ARG A 185 -17.92 11.27 -16.11
C ARG A 185 -17.89 11.44 -17.63
N ASN A 186 -16.70 11.45 -18.22
CA ASN A 186 -16.48 11.78 -19.64
C ASN A 186 -15.83 10.63 -20.43
N SER A 187 -16.11 9.37 -20.07
CA SER A 187 -15.57 8.21 -20.77
C SER A 187 -16.53 7.01 -20.71
N GLY A 188 -16.36 6.08 -21.65
CA GLY A 188 -17.05 4.77 -21.64
C GLY A 188 -16.28 3.68 -20.87
N GLY A 189 -15.22 4.03 -20.14
CA GLY A 189 -14.31 3.08 -19.49
C GLY A 189 -14.78 2.52 -18.15
N VAL A 190 -16.05 2.74 -17.76
CA VAL A 190 -16.58 2.17 -16.51
C VAL A 190 -16.54 0.64 -16.58
N GLY A 191 -16.03 0.01 -15.53
CA GLY A 191 -15.80 -1.44 -15.46
C GLY A 191 -14.45 -1.90 -15.99
N SER A 192 -13.70 -1.05 -16.70
CA SER A 192 -12.36 -1.39 -17.17
C SER A 192 -11.40 -1.63 -16.01
N LYS A 193 -10.53 -2.64 -16.18
CA LYS A 193 -9.49 -3.02 -15.23
C LYS A 193 -8.12 -2.76 -15.87
N ILE A 194 -7.23 -2.13 -15.12
CA ILE A 194 -5.87 -1.79 -15.55
C ILE A 194 -4.90 -2.46 -14.59
N ASP A 195 -4.04 -3.33 -15.12
CA ASP A 195 -3.02 -4.02 -14.34
C ASP A 195 -1.73 -3.20 -14.26
N LEU A 196 -1.25 -2.99 -13.05
CA LEU A 196 -0.06 -2.22 -12.72
C LEU A 196 0.92 -3.06 -11.92
N ASP A 197 2.20 -2.73 -12.04
CA ASP A 197 3.25 -3.28 -11.20
C ASP A 197 3.41 -2.45 -9.93
N TYR A 198 3.83 -3.14 -8.86
CA TYR A 198 4.03 -2.59 -7.53
C TYR A 198 5.35 -3.08 -6.95
N ASN A 199 6.20 -2.13 -6.60
CA ASN A 199 7.44 -2.41 -5.88
C ASN A 199 7.20 -2.27 -4.37
N PRO A 200 7.24 -3.37 -3.59
CA PRO A 200 7.02 -3.32 -2.14
C PRO A 200 8.16 -2.67 -1.35
N GLU A 201 9.34 -2.51 -1.94
CA GLU A 201 10.48 -1.87 -1.28
C GLU A 201 10.40 -0.35 -1.34
N THR A 202 9.98 0.19 -2.48
CA THR A 202 9.83 1.63 -2.72
C THR A 202 8.38 2.12 -2.55
N LEU A 203 7.42 1.20 -2.42
CA LEU A 203 5.98 1.42 -2.40
C LEU A 203 5.41 2.03 -3.69
N ARG A 204 6.18 2.03 -4.78
CA ARG A 204 5.80 2.67 -6.04
C ARG A 204 4.93 1.74 -6.88
N ILE A 205 3.83 2.29 -7.40
CA ILE A 205 3.02 1.68 -8.46
C ILE A 205 3.50 2.26 -9.80
N PHE A 206 3.65 1.42 -10.82
CA PHE A 206 4.12 1.81 -12.15
C PHE A 206 3.44 1.00 -13.27
N ASP A 207 3.52 1.50 -14.50
CA ASP A 207 2.90 0.86 -15.67
C ASP A 207 3.60 -0.48 -15.97
N SER A 208 2.81 -1.52 -16.23
CA SER A 208 3.33 -2.86 -16.60
C SER A 208 4.01 -2.88 -17.98
N SER A 209 3.77 -1.86 -18.81
CA SER A 209 4.31 -1.72 -20.17
C SER A 209 5.58 -0.86 -20.26
N ASP A 210 5.90 -0.11 -19.21
CA ASP A 210 7.23 0.47 -19.07
C ASP A 210 8.19 -0.69 -18.82
N GLY A 211 9.02 -1.01 -19.82
CA GLY A 211 10.07 -2.03 -19.77
C GLY A 211 11.19 -1.72 -18.76
N GLY A 212 10.82 -1.24 -17.56
CA GLY A 212 11.68 -1.22 -16.41
C GLY A 212 12.08 -2.66 -16.10
N GLU A 213 13.39 -2.91 -16.15
CA GLU A 213 13.99 -4.12 -15.64
C GLU A 213 13.29 -4.47 -14.32
N GLN A 214 12.51 -5.55 -14.33
CA GLN A 214 12.10 -6.17 -13.08
C GLN A 214 13.37 -6.30 -12.25
N PRO A 215 13.42 -5.81 -11.00
CA PRO A 215 14.48 -6.24 -10.12
C PRO A 215 14.34 -7.76 -10.09
N GLN A 216 15.28 -8.46 -10.73
CA GLN A 216 15.37 -9.91 -10.67
C GLN A 216 15.51 -10.25 -9.20
N ARG A 217 14.38 -10.51 -8.53
CA ARG A 217 14.37 -11.33 -7.34
C ARG A 217 15.06 -12.61 -7.80
N GLN A 218 16.23 -12.89 -7.24
CA GLN A 218 16.86 -14.19 -7.38
C GLN A 218 15.88 -15.22 -6.83
N SER A 219 15.04 -15.75 -7.72
CA SER A 219 14.15 -16.85 -7.45
C SER A 219 15.05 -18.01 -7.04
N ALA A 220 15.00 -18.41 -5.77
CA ALA A 220 15.50 -19.73 -5.41
C ALA A 220 14.84 -20.75 -6.36
N PRO A 221 15.59 -21.64 -7.02
CA PRO A 221 15.02 -22.56 -8.01
C PRO A 221 13.90 -23.37 -7.36
N GLN A 222 12.69 -23.28 -7.91
CA GLN A 222 11.63 -24.24 -7.58
C GLN A 222 12.11 -25.63 -8.02
N PRO A 223 12.09 -26.65 -7.14
CA PRO A 223 12.50 -27.98 -7.51
C PRO A 223 11.58 -28.50 -8.62
N SER A 224 12.21 -29.01 -9.68
CA SER A 224 11.49 -29.55 -10.84
C SER A 224 10.72 -30.82 -10.44
N GLY A 225 9.62 -31.15 -11.12
CA GLY A 225 8.87 -32.39 -10.88
C GLY A 225 9.72 -33.67 -10.96
N ASN A 226 10.85 -33.61 -11.68
CA ASN A 226 11.83 -34.68 -11.76
C ASN A 226 12.63 -34.88 -10.46
N ASP A 227 12.88 -33.82 -9.69
CA ASP A 227 13.58 -33.89 -8.39
C ASP A 227 12.69 -34.49 -7.28
N ILE A 228 11.37 -34.34 -7.43
CA ILE A 228 10.39 -34.96 -6.53
C ILE A 228 10.25 -36.45 -6.86
N MET A 229 10.23 -36.82 -8.15
CA MET A 229 10.13 -38.20 -8.61
C MET A 229 11.36 -39.05 -8.24
N SER A 230 12.57 -38.46 -8.26
CA SER A 230 13.81 -39.16 -7.89
C SER A 230 13.87 -39.49 -6.39
N ARG A 231 13.34 -38.61 -5.53
CA ARG A 231 13.23 -38.86 -4.08
C ARG A 231 12.21 -39.94 -3.74
N ILE A 232 11.08 -40.00 -4.46
CA ILE A 232 10.05 -41.04 -4.23
C ILE A 232 10.55 -42.42 -4.70
N LYS A 233 11.29 -42.50 -5.81
CA LYS A 233 11.84 -43.78 -6.31
C LYS A 233 12.93 -44.39 -5.42
N THR A 234 13.57 -43.60 -4.56
CA THR A 234 14.63 -44.09 -3.66
C THR A 234 14.06 -44.83 -2.44
N ALA A 235 12.77 -44.67 -2.15
CA ALA A 235 12.10 -45.24 -0.97
C ALA A 235 11.45 -46.62 -1.18
N SER A 236 11.59 -47.25 -2.35
CA SER A 236 11.00 -48.56 -2.63
C SER A 236 12.03 -49.56 -3.14
N LYS A 237 12.81 -50.13 -2.21
CA LYS A 237 13.42 -51.45 -2.38
C LYS A 237 12.71 -52.42 -1.44
N ILE A 238 11.90 -53.29 -2.04
CA ILE A 238 11.34 -54.48 -1.39
C ILE A 238 12.47 -55.51 -1.35
N VAL A 239 12.73 -56.10 -0.17
CA VAL A 239 13.66 -57.22 0.01
C VAL A 239 12.82 -58.47 0.23
N GLU A 240 13.02 -59.49 -0.61
CA GLU A 240 12.41 -60.82 -0.47
C GLU A 240 13.07 -61.62 0.67
N PRO A 241 12.36 -62.59 1.30
CA PRO A 241 12.80 -63.19 2.55
C PRO A 241 13.55 -64.51 2.36
N GLU A 242 14.80 -64.60 2.81
CA GLU A 242 15.48 -65.89 3.06
C GLU A 242 16.25 -65.93 4.39
N GLU A 243 15.90 -66.96 5.15
CA GLU A 243 16.58 -67.72 6.21
C GLU A 243 17.14 -67.03 7.49
N LEU A 244 16.52 -67.41 8.62
CA LEU A 244 16.96 -67.15 9.99
C LEU A 244 18.18 -68.02 10.36
N SER A 245 19.24 -67.40 10.86
CA SER A 245 20.26 -68.03 11.71
C SER A 245 20.33 -67.31 13.08
N PRO A 246 20.57 -68.02 14.20
CA PRO A 246 20.44 -67.42 15.53
C PRO A 246 21.73 -66.76 16.05
N LEU A 247 21.55 -65.50 16.50
CA LEU A 247 22.21 -64.76 17.60
C LEU A 247 23.74 -64.49 17.60
N GLN A 248 24.09 -63.19 17.58
CA GLN A 248 25.13 -62.63 18.48
C GLN A 248 24.66 -61.30 19.09
N LYS A 249 24.69 -61.22 20.42
CA LYS A 249 24.31 -60.05 21.23
C LYS A 249 25.28 -58.89 21.02
N ILE A 250 24.79 -57.76 20.54
CA ILE A 250 25.55 -56.50 20.53
C ILE A 250 25.20 -55.71 21.80
N LYS A 251 26.13 -55.68 22.74
CA LYS A 251 26.15 -54.74 23.87
C LYS A 251 26.55 -53.37 23.32
N VAL A 252 25.73 -52.34 23.51
CA VAL A 252 26.16 -50.95 23.43
C VAL A 252 25.71 -50.20 24.68
N ASP A 253 26.68 -49.49 25.22
CA ASP A 253 26.82 -48.95 26.57
C ASP A 253 26.07 -47.61 26.68
N VAL A 254 24.99 -47.58 27.47
CA VAL A 254 24.20 -46.35 27.72
C VAL A 254 24.88 -45.58 28.84
N LYS A 255 25.70 -44.58 28.51
CA LYS A 255 26.27 -43.65 29.50
C LYS A 255 25.18 -42.76 30.10
N GLY A 256 24.56 -43.24 31.17
CA GLY A 256 23.49 -42.58 31.94
C GLY A 256 23.89 -41.31 32.71
N SER A 257 25.04 -40.69 32.40
CA SER A 257 25.51 -39.46 33.06
C SER A 257 25.01 -38.16 32.42
N GLN A 258 24.49 -38.19 31.19
CA GLN A 258 23.94 -36.99 30.53
C GLN A 258 22.44 -36.76 30.80
N LEU A 259 21.69 -37.81 31.11
CA LEU A 259 20.26 -37.70 31.46
C LEU A 259 20.01 -37.15 32.87
N LYS A 260 20.94 -37.34 33.81
CA LYS A 260 20.83 -36.75 35.16
C LYS A 260 21.16 -35.25 35.20
N ALA A 261 21.96 -34.74 34.25
CA ALA A 261 22.27 -33.32 34.15
C ALA A 261 21.05 -32.50 33.66
N LEU A 262 20.31 -33.03 32.68
CA LEU A 262 19.09 -32.40 32.14
C LEU A 262 17.91 -32.36 33.12
N LEU A 263 17.83 -33.30 34.07
CA LEU A 263 16.77 -33.36 35.09
C LEU A 263 17.04 -32.44 36.30
N GLY A 264 18.27 -31.94 36.48
CA GLY A 264 18.63 -31.01 37.55
C GLY A 264 18.28 -29.56 37.25
N GLU A 265 18.39 -29.13 35.99
CA GLU A 265 18.13 -27.74 35.58
C GLU A 265 16.62 -27.41 35.46
N LEU A 266 15.75 -28.42 35.35
CA LEU A 266 14.29 -28.25 35.27
C LEU A 266 13.58 -28.16 36.64
N LYS A 267 14.31 -28.24 37.77
CA LYS A 267 13.76 -28.10 39.13
C LYS A 267 14.20 -26.83 39.86
N GLY A 268 14.82 -25.89 39.17
CA GLY A 268 15.29 -24.62 39.73
C GLY A 268 14.98 -23.43 38.85
N ASN A 269 13.69 -23.17 38.61
CA ASN A 269 13.11 -21.85 38.32
C ASN A 269 11.60 -21.90 38.56
#